data_AF-A0A920Q9D5-F1
#
_entry.id   AF-A0A920Q9D5-F1
#
_cell.length_a   1.000
_cell.length_b   1.000
_cell.length_c   1.000
_cell.angle_alpha   90.00
_cell.angle_beta   90.00
_cell.angle_gamma   90.00
#
_symmetry.space_group_name_H-M   'P 1'
#
loop_
_entity.id
_entity.type
_entity.pdbx_description
1 polymer ?
#
loop_
_entity_poly.entity_id
_entity_poly.type
_entity_poly.pdbx_seq_one_letter_code
_entity_poly.pdbx_strand_id
1 'polypeptide(L)' 'MQEGARTAFFVVNITESSELPRIVEPLFLAFNASVECFPVMIPDDLAAAGPDLGAVAQKYG' A
#
# COMPACT_ATOMS: atom_id res chain seq x y z
N MET A 1 -10.98 -3.56 -13.78
CA MET A 1 -12.19 -3.00 -13.13
C MET A 1 -13.28 -4.06 -13.22
N GLN A 2 -13.39 -4.91 -12.19
CA GLN A 2 -14.22 -6.12 -12.20
C GLN A 2 -15.71 -5.83 -11.98
N GLU A 3 -16.52 -6.22 -12.96
CA GLU A 3 -17.87 -6.82 -12.90
C GLU A 3 -18.73 -6.60 -11.63
N GLY A 4 -19.11 -5.36 -11.31
CA GLY A 4 -20.27 -5.10 -10.44
C GLY A 4 -20.14 -5.53 -8.97
N ALA A 5 -18.92 -5.69 -8.45
CA ALA A 5 -18.70 -5.92 -7.03
C ALA A 5 -18.94 -4.65 -6.19
N ARG A 6 -19.33 -4.81 -4.92
CA ARG A 6 -19.38 -3.70 -3.95
C ARG A 6 -17.94 -3.32 -3.60
N THR A 7 -17.46 -2.24 -4.21
CA THR A 7 -16.08 -1.76 -4.05
C THR A 7 -16.02 -0.58 -3.09
N ALA A 8 -15.02 -0.59 -2.21
CA ALA A 8 -14.66 0.54 -1.37
C ALA A 8 -13.19 0.89 -1.57
N PHE A 9 -12.87 2.17 -1.57
CA PHE A 9 -11.49 2.67 -1.59
C PHE A 9 -11.18 3.29 -0.24
N PHE A 10 -10.06 2.88 0.35
CA PHE A 10 -9.59 3.39 1.64
C PHE A 10 -8.24 4.06 1.43
N VAL A 11 -8.12 5.30 1.90
CA VAL A 11 -6.85 6.00 2.03
C VAL A 11 -6.53 6.04 3.52
N VAL A 12 -5.51 5.29 3.91
CA VAL A 12 -5.11 5.11 5.31
C VAL A 12 -3.65 5.52 5.45
N ASN A 13 -3.36 6.27 6.52
CA ASN A 13 -1.98 6.55 6.88
C ASN A 13 -1.44 5.33 7.64
N ILE A 14 -0.45 4.66 7.06
CA ILE A 14 0.18 3.46 7.61
C ILE A 14 1.62 3.82 7.93
N THR A 15 1.97 3.81 9.21
CA THR A 15 3.34 4.14 9.64
C THR A 15 4.22 2.90 9.63
N GLU A 16 3.67 1.73 9.96
CA GLU A 16 4.39 0.46 9.95
C GLU A 16 3.66 -0.60 9.11
N SER A 17 4.42 -1.40 8.35
CA SER A 17 3.85 -2.48 7.52
C SER A 17 3.11 -3.55 8.33
N SER A 18 3.37 -3.65 9.63
CA SER A 18 2.66 -4.53 10.57
C SER A 18 1.20 -4.11 10.82
N GLU A 19 0.82 -2.88 10.47
CA GLU A 19 -0.56 -2.40 10.60
C GLU A 19 -1.46 -2.85 9.43
N LEU A 20 -0.88 -3.25 8.29
CA LEU A 20 -1.64 -3.71 7.13
C LEU A 20 -2.61 -4.85 7.47
N PRO A 21 -2.17 -5.97 8.10
CA PRO A 21 -3.06 -7.06 8.50
C PRO A 21 -4.27 -6.58 9.30
N ARG A 22 -4.10 -5.65 10.25
CA ARG A 22 -5.22 -5.14 11.05
C ARG A 22 -6.32 -4.50 10.20
N ILE A 23 -5.95 -3.85 9.10
CA ILE A 23 -6.90 -3.15 8.21
C ILE A 23 -7.51 -4.14 7.21
N VAL A 24 -6.70 -5.05 6.65
CA VAL A 24 -7.13 -5.92 5.54
C VAL A 24 -7.77 -7.24 6.02
N GLU A 25 -7.32 -7.80 7.14
CA GLU A 25 -7.81 -9.08 7.68
C GLU A 25 -9.32 -9.09 7.92
N PRO A 26 -9.96 -8.01 8.45
CA PRO A 26 -11.41 -7.95 8.52
C PRO A 26 -12.09 -7.94 7.14
N LEU A 27 -11.48 -7.30 6.14
CA LEU A 27 -12.04 -7.27 4.77
C LEU A 27 -11.99 -8.65 4.12
N PHE A 28 -10.90 -9.39 4.36
CA PHE A 28 -10.76 -10.77 3.90
C PHE A 28 -11.71 -11.73 4.62
N LEU A 29 -11.70 -11.75 5.96
CA LEU A 29 -12.45 -12.74 6.73
C LEU A 29 -13.95 -12.44 6.79
N ALA A 30 -14.36 -11.17 6.91
CA ALA A 30 -15.76 -10.82 7.07
C ALA A 30 -16.51 -10.68 5.73
N PHE A 31 -15.83 -10.21 4.68
CA PHE A 31 -16.47 -9.94 3.39
C PHE A 31 -16.00 -10.84 2.25
N ASN A 32 -15.01 -11.70 2.50
CA ASN A 32 -14.38 -12.53 1.48
C ASN A 32 -13.94 -11.68 0.26
N ALA A 33 -13.50 -10.45 0.53
CA ALA A 33 -13.24 -9.42 -0.45
C ALA A 33 -11.87 -9.60 -1.11
N SER A 34 -11.78 -9.23 -2.40
CA SER A 34 -10.48 -9.05 -3.05
C SER A 34 -9.93 -7.68 -2.67
N VAL A 35 -8.73 -7.65 -2.08
CA VAL A 35 -8.08 -6.40 -1.64
C VAL A 35 -6.83 -6.18 -2.48
N GLU A 36 -6.72 -5.01 -3.09
CA GLU A 36 -5.52 -4.53 -3.78
C GLU A 36 -4.96 -3.33 -3.00
N CYS A 37 -3.69 -3.40 -2.62
CA CYS A 37 -3.01 -2.35 -1.87
C CYS A 37 -2.01 -1.62 -2.77
N PHE A 38 -2.12 -0.29 -2.83
CA PHE A 38 -1.20 0.56 -3.56
C PHE A 38 -0.45 1.45 -2.56
N PRO A 39 0.89 1.34 -2.46
CA PRO A 39 1.66 2.24 -1.61
C PRO A 39 1.62 3.65 -2.20
N VAL A 40 1.24 4.63 -1.37
CA VAL A 40 1.23 6.05 -1.73
C VAL A 40 2.19 6.76 -0.78
N MET A 41 3.12 7.51 -1.34
CA MET A 41 4.16 8.23 -0.60
C MET A 41 3.86 9.72 -0.70
N ILE A 42 3.97 10.46 0.42
CA ILE A 42 4.02 11.93 0.38
C ILE A 42 5.44 12.39 -0.01
N PRO A 43 5.65 13.67 -0.41
CA PRO A 43 6.98 14.15 -0.78
C PRO A 43 8.05 13.94 0.30
N ASP A 44 7.68 14.04 1.58
CA ASP A 44 8.60 13.80 2.70
C ASP A 44 9.02 12.33 2.81
N ASP A 45 8.09 11.39 2.60
CA ASP A 45 8.40 9.95 2.55
C ASP A 45 9.29 9.61 1.36
N LEU A 46 9.06 10.28 0.21
CA LEU A 46 9.90 10.13 -0.97
C LEU A 46 11.33 10.64 -0.71
N ALA A 47 11.47 11.74 0.03
CA ALA A 47 12.78 12.25 0.43
C ALA A 47 13.52 11.28 1.36
N ALA A 48 12.81 10.63 2.29
CA ALA A 48 13.37 9.60 3.16
C ALA A 48 13.81 8.34 2.37
N ALA A 49 13.06 7.96 1.33
CA ALA A 49 13.40 6.84 0.46
C ALA A 49 14.51 7.16 -0.57
N GLY A 50 14.84 8.44 -0.77
CA GLY A 50 15.79 8.94 -1.77
C GLY A 50 17.17 8.25 -1.76
N PRO A 51 17.83 8.03 -0.60
CA PRO A 51 19.14 7.37 -0.54
C PRO A 51 19.11 5.92 -1.05
N ASP A 52 18.07 5.16 -0.65
CA ASP A 52 17.91 3.76 -1.06
C ASP A 52 17.56 3.65 -2.54
N LEU A 53 16.68 4.53 -3.03
CA LEU A 53 16.35 4.62 -4.46
C LEU A 53 17.56 5.02 -5.31
N GLY A 54 18.42 5.92 -4.80
CA GLY A 54 19.68 6.29 -5.45
C GLY A 54 20.64 5.11 -5.56
N ALA A 55 20.78 4.32 -4.48
CA ALA A 55 21.61 3.11 -4.50
C ALA A 55 21.08 2.05 -5.48
N VAL A 56 19.76 1.88 -5.58
CA VAL A 56 19.13 0.98 -6.56
C VAL A 56 19.33 1.49 -7.98
N ALA A 57 19.15 2.78 -8.24
CA ALA A 57 19.38 3.39 -9.55
C ALA A 57 20.84 3.26 -10.00
N GLN A 58 21.81 3.34 -9.08
CA GLN A 58 23.22 3.17 -9.42
C GLN A 58 23.61 1.70 -9.67
N LYS A 59 22.86 0.76 -9.08
CA LYS A 59 23.09 -0.69 -9.20
C LYS A 59 22.43 -1.30 -10.45
N TYR A 60 21.32 -0.72 -10.90
CA TYR A 60 20.51 -1.25 -12.00
C TYR A 60 20.28 -0.28 -13.17
N GLY A 61 20.74 0.97 -13.07
CA GLY A 61 20.83 1.94 -14.17
C GLY A 61 22.16 1.85 -14.88
#